data_AF-A0A2E7Z218-F1
#
_entry.id   AF-A0A2E7Z218-F1
#
_cell.length_a   1.000
_cell.length_b   1.000
_cell.length_c   1.000
_cell.angle_alpha   90.00
_cell.angle_beta   90.00
_cell.angle_gamma   90.00
#
_symmetry.space_group_name_H-M   'P 1'
#
loop_
_entity.id
_entity.type
_entity.pdbx_description
1 polymer ?
#
loop_
_entity_poly.entity_id
_entity_poly.type
_entity_poly.pdbx_seq_one_letter_code
_entity_poly.pdbx_strand_id
1 'polypeptide(L)'
;MASQASSGNTPKTLANHPYIPTTDSERKEMLSVTGVDSLDGLLGDILAEHRYPHLNLTTGLSEQELAGEFGSMVAENASSSSGFIPLLRAGAYNHYIPSTVRSMLQRGEFVTAYTS
;
A
#
# COMPACT_ATOMS: atom_id res chain seq x y z
N MET A 1 -25.15 -2.83 29.66
CA MET A 1 -23.90 -2.08 29.37
C MET A 1 -22.73 -3.00 29.71
N ALA A 2 -22.38 -3.88 28.79
CA ALA A 2 -21.26 -4.79 28.94
C ALA A 2 -20.15 -4.33 28.00
N SER A 3 -19.03 -3.96 28.63
CA SER A 3 -17.76 -3.54 28.08
C SER A 3 -17.27 -4.50 26.98
N GLN A 4 -17.14 -4.01 25.75
CA GLN A 4 -16.36 -4.69 24.71
C GLN A 4 -14.88 -4.37 24.99
N ALA A 5 -14.27 -5.22 25.81
CA ALA A 5 -12.83 -5.24 26.01
C ALA A 5 -12.17 -6.08 24.90
N SER A 6 -11.14 -5.48 24.29
CA SER A 6 -9.96 -6.16 23.75
C SER A 6 -10.21 -7.20 22.65
N SER A 7 -10.46 -6.73 21.43
CA SER A 7 -10.01 -7.48 20.25
C SER A 7 -8.53 -7.18 20.09
N GLY A 8 -7.71 -7.98 20.78
CA GLY A 8 -6.26 -7.92 20.72
C GLY A 8 -5.81 -7.96 19.26
N ASN A 9 -4.97 -7.00 18.89
CA ASN A 9 -4.28 -6.95 17.61
C ASN A 9 -3.25 -8.08 17.59
N THR A 10 -3.71 -9.31 17.36
CA THR A 10 -2.83 -10.43 17.06
C THR A 10 -2.20 -10.12 15.70
N PRO A 11 -0.86 -10.03 15.58
CA PRO A 11 -0.25 -9.86 14.27
C PRO A 11 -0.67 -11.05 13.43
N LYS A 12 -1.53 -10.83 12.43
CA LYS A 12 -1.79 -11.81 11.37
C LYS A 12 -0.39 -12.20 10.88
N THR A 13 -0.09 -13.48 11.06
CA THR A 13 1.12 -14.19 10.66
C THR A 13 1.89 -13.49 9.55
N LEU A 14 3.21 -13.30 9.73
CA LEU A 14 4.21 -12.86 8.73
C LEU A 14 4.36 -13.86 7.56
N ALA A 15 3.24 -14.39 7.08
CA ALA A 15 3.15 -15.30 5.97
C ALA A 15 3.19 -14.48 4.69
N ASN A 16 4.29 -14.65 3.95
CA ASN A 16 4.50 -14.33 2.54
C ASN A 16 3.44 -13.39 1.91
N HIS A 17 3.65 -12.08 2.07
CA HIS A 17 2.79 -11.06 1.47
C HIS A 17 3.23 -10.83 0.01
N PRO A 18 2.32 -10.59 -0.95
CA PRO A 18 2.68 -10.30 -2.35
C PRO A 18 3.71 -9.17 -2.59
N TYR A 19 3.91 -8.30 -1.59
CA TYR A 19 4.87 -7.19 -1.64
C TYR A 19 6.22 -7.50 -0.98
N ILE A 20 6.32 -8.65 -0.30
CA ILE A 20 7.55 -9.11 0.35
C ILE A 20 7.98 -10.36 -0.43
N PRO A 21 8.95 -10.26 -1.36
CA PRO A 21 9.36 -11.39 -2.19
C PRO A 21 10.17 -12.43 -1.42
N THR A 22 10.67 -12.08 -0.23
CA THR A 22 11.61 -12.89 0.55
C THR A 22 10.90 -13.96 1.38
N THR A 23 11.32 -15.21 1.17
CA THR A 23 10.89 -16.37 1.95
C THR A 23 11.56 -16.43 3.33
N ASP A 24 10.99 -17.23 4.24
CA ASP A 24 11.58 -17.44 5.57
C ASP A 24 12.96 -18.11 5.52
N SER A 25 13.22 -18.93 4.49
CA SER A 25 14.52 -19.58 4.27
C SER A 25 15.58 -18.56 3.87
N GLU A 26 15.28 -17.72 2.87
CA GLU A 26 16.18 -16.64 2.43
C GLU A 26 16.43 -15.64 3.56
N ARG A 27 15.42 -15.37 4.41
CA ARG A 27 15.59 -14.50 5.57
C ARG A 27 16.60 -15.06 6.57
N LYS A 28 16.56 -16.36 6.86
CA LYS A 28 17.54 -17.02 7.75
C LYS A 28 18.94 -17.00 7.16
N GLU A 29 19.07 -17.20 5.86
CA GLU A 29 20.35 -17.11 5.16
C GLU A 29 20.94 -15.68 5.25
N MET A 30 20.13 -14.66 4.95
CA MET A 30 20.56 -13.25 5.07
C MET A 30 20.97 -12.88 6.50
N LEU A 31 20.24 -13.35 7.52
CA LEU A 31 20.58 -13.15 8.93
C LEU A 31 21.91 -13.83 9.31
N SER A 32 22.11 -15.07 8.85
CA SER A 32 23.36 -15.81 9.06
C SER A 32 24.57 -15.12 8.44
N VAL A 33 24.42 -14.49 7.26
CA VAL A 33 25.50 -13.72 6.61
C VAL A 33 25.81 -12.44 7.38
N THR A 34 24.78 -11.79 7.93
CA THR A 34 24.92 -10.52 8.67
C THR A 34 25.44 -10.73 10.10
N GLY A 35 25.43 -11.97 10.61
CA GLY A 35 25.94 -12.32 11.94
C GLY A 35 25.01 -11.93 13.09
N VAL A 36 23.72 -11.73 12.81
CA VAL A 36 22.68 -11.39 13.80
C VAL A 36 21.60 -12.47 13.84
N ASP A 37 21.18 -12.85 15.05
CA ASP A 37 20.23 -13.97 15.26
C ASP A 37 18.76 -13.57 15.03
N SER A 38 18.46 -12.26 15.04
CA SER A 38 17.10 -11.75 14.92
C SER A 38 17.02 -10.41 14.19
N LEU A 39 15.84 -10.09 13.69
CA LEU A 39 15.54 -8.80 13.06
C LEU A 39 15.74 -7.62 14.04
N ASP A 40 15.46 -7.82 15.33
CA ASP A 40 15.72 -6.81 16.37
C ASP A 40 17.22 -6.55 16.58
N GLY A 41 18.07 -7.55 16.31
CA GLY A 41 19.53 -7.39 16.28
C GLY A 41 20.01 -6.53 15.11
N LEU A 42 19.34 -6.61 13.96
CA LEU A 42 19.62 -5.76 12.79
C LEU A 42 19.25 -4.28 13.03
N LEU A 43 18.23 -4.03 13.86
CA LEU A 43 17.77 -2.69 14.20
C LEU A 43 18.55 -2.07 15.38
N GLY A 44 19.73 -2.63 15.72
CA GLY A 44 20.59 -2.20 16.83
C GLY A 44 20.89 -0.70 16.86
N ASP A 45 21.07 -0.10 15.67
CA ASP A 45 21.41 1.32 15.51
C ASP A 45 20.26 2.29 15.85
N ILE A 46 19.03 1.78 15.96
CA ILE A 46 17.84 2.58 16.29
C ILE A 46 17.60 2.49 17.80
N LEU A 47 17.45 3.62 18.48
CA LEU A 47 17.12 3.64 19.92
C LEU A 47 15.80 2.93 20.19
N ALA A 48 15.73 2.12 21.26
CA ALA A 48 14.57 1.30 21.58
C ALA A 48 13.27 2.11 21.75
N GLU A 49 13.37 3.36 22.20
CA GLU A 49 12.24 4.28 22.35
C GLU A 49 11.59 4.72 21.02
N HIS A 50 12.31 4.58 19.90
CA HIS A 50 11.83 4.89 18.56
C HIS A 50 11.49 3.63 17.76
N ARG A 51 11.69 2.43 18.33
CA ARG A 51 11.34 1.17 17.69
C ARG A 51 9.84 0.94 17.81
N TYR A 52 9.21 0.60 16.68
CA TYR A 52 7.80 0.22 16.59
C TYR A 52 6.82 1.21 17.26
N PRO A 53 6.75 2.49 16.81
CA PRO A 53 5.74 3.40 17.33
C PRO A 53 4.33 2.83 17.09
N HIS A 54 3.42 3.01 18.06
CA HIS A 54 2.02 2.65 17.87
C HIS A 54 1.40 3.56 16.79
N LEU A 55 1.28 3.02 15.59
CA LEU A 55 0.61 3.70 14.49
C LEU A 55 -0.91 3.57 14.67
N ASN A 56 -1.62 4.69 14.73
CA ASN A 56 -3.08 4.72 14.78
C ASN A 56 -3.66 4.48 13.38
N LEU A 57 -3.45 3.28 12.86
CA LEU A 57 -3.92 2.85 11.54
C LEU A 57 -5.05 1.85 11.68
N THR A 58 -5.95 1.86 10.68
CA THR A 58 -7.00 0.85 10.58
C THR A 58 -6.40 -0.51 10.24
N THR A 59 -7.13 -1.58 10.57
CA THR A 59 -6.72 -2.95 10.25
C THR A 59 -6.51 -3.11 8.75
N GLY A 60 -5.44 -3.81 8.35
CA GLY A 60 -5.18 -4.10 6.94
C GLY A 60 -6.33 -4.87 6.29
N LEU A 61 -6.80 -4.34 5.16
CA LEU A 61 -7.83 -4.93 4.31
C LEU A 61 -7.21 -5.84 3.25
N SER A 62 -7.97 -6.80 2.75
CA SER A 62 -7.58 -7.55 1.55
C SER A 62 -7.67 -6.68 0.30
N GLU A 63 -6.99 -7.09 -0.78
CA GLU A 63 -7.00 -6.38 -2.06
C GLU A 63 -8.42 -6.18 -2.61
N GLN A 64 -9.28 -7.19 -2.47
CA GLN A 64 -10.66 -7.14 -2.93
C GLN A 64 -11.53 -6.19 -2.09
N GLU A 65 -11.37 -6.23 -0.76
CA GLU A 65 -12.09 -5.31 0.14
C GLU A 65 -11.67 -3.86 -0.13
N LEU A 66 -10.37 -3.61 -0.29
CA LEU A 66 -9.82 -2.30 -0.61
C LEU A 66 -10.39 -1.76 -1.94
N ALA A 67 -10.44 -2.60 -2.97
CA ALA A 67 -10.99 -2.20 -4.27
C ALA A 67 -12.49 -1.83 -4.18
N GLY A 68 -13.27 -2.55 -3.36
CA GLY A 68 -14.67 -2.24 -3.12
C GLY A 68 -14.89 -0.94 -2.34
N GLU A 69 -14.08 -0.72 -1.30
CA GLU A 69 -14.14 0.51 -0.49
C GLU A 69 -13.77 1.73 -1.32
N PHE A 70 -12.65 1.67 -2.05
CA PHE A 70 -12.24 2.75 -2.96
C PHE A 70 -13.29 3.03 -4.04
N GLY A 71 -13.90 1.98 -4.60
CA GLY A 71 -14.99 2.14 -5.56
C GLY A 71 -16.18 2.92 -4.99
N SER A 72 -16.53 2.66 -3.72
CA SER A 72 -17.61 3.37 -3.02
C SER A 72 -17.26 4.85 -2.80
N MET A 73 -16.04 5.15 -2.35
CA MET A 73 -15.56 6.52 -2.18
C MET A 73 -15.52 7.30 -3.49
N VAL A 74 -15.10 6.66 -4.59
CA VAL A 74 -15.05 7.29 -5.92
C VAL A 74 -16.45 7.62 -6.44
N ALA A 75 -17.47 6.85 -6.07
CA ALA A 75 -18.85 7.08 -6.51
C ALA A 75 -19.46 8.38 -5.96
N GLU A 76 -18.94 8.90 -4.84
CA GLU A 76 -19.38 10.17 -4.25
C GLU A 76 -18.86 11.39 -5.03
N ASN A 77 -17.86 11.21 -5.89
CA ASN A 77 -17.25 12.30 -6.65
C ASN A 77 -18.12 12.76 -7.84
N ALA A 78 -18.32 14.08 -7.96
CA ALA A 78 -18.84 14.70 -9.17
C ALA A 78 -17.81 14.60 -10.30
N SER A 79 -18.00 13.66 -11.21
CA SER A 79 -17.04 13.29 -12.25
C SER A 79 -17.66 13.41 -13.65
N SER A 80 -16.82 13.47 -14.68
CA SER A 80 -17.33 13.47 -16.06
C SER A 80 -18.04 12.18 -16.45
N SER A 81 -17.76 11.07 -15.77
CA SER A 81 -18.52 9.83 -15.88
C SER A 81 -19.92 9.90 -15.27
N SER A 82 -20.15 10.75 -14.26
CA SER A 82 -21.49 11.01 -13.69
C SER A 82 -22.23 12.16 -14.38
N GLY A 83 -21.79 12.56 -15.58
CA GLY A 83 -22.45 13.57 -16.41
C GLY A 83 -22.02 15.01 -16.14
N PHE A 84 -21.06 15.25 -15.25
CA PHE A 84 -20.55 16.58 -14.96
C PHE A 84 -19.51 17.02 -15.99
N ILE A 85 -19.82 18.06 -16.76
CA ILE A 85 -18.88 18.66 -17.72
C ILE A 85 -18.18 19.85 -17.04
N PRO A 86 -16.87 19.79 -16.77
CA PRO A 86 -16.16 20.91 -16.16
C PRO A 86 -15.99 22.06 -17.17
N LEU A 87 -16.71 23.16 -16.94
CA LEU A 87 -16.68 24.37 -17.78
C LEU A 87 -15.84 25.51 -17.21
N LEU A 88 -15.39 25.40 -15.96
CA LEU A 88 -14.65 26.44 -15.24
C LEU A 88 -13.31 26.82 -15.90
N ARG A 89 -12.72 25.90 -16.70
CA ARG A 89 -11.63 26.16 -17.67
C ARG A 89 -10.59 27.17 -17.16
N ALA A 90 -9.86 26.79 -16.12
CA ALA A 90 -8.81 27.59 -15.48
C ALA A 90 -7.44 26.89 -15.59
N GLY A 91 -6.98 26.64 -16.82
CA GLY A 91 -5.73 25.88 -17.08
C GLY A 91 -5.88 24.36 -17.05
N ALA A 92 -7.03 23.84 -16.61
CA ALA A 92 -7.42 22.44 -16.75
C ALA A 92 -8.63 22.33 -17.68
N TYR A 93 -8.52 21.44 -18.67
CA TYR A 93 -9.51 21.29 -19.74
C TYR A 93 -9.78 19.80 -19.95
N ASN A 94 -11.04 19.46 -20.18
CA ASN A 94 -11.40 18.09 -20.55
C ASN A 94 -10.94 17.81 -21.99
N HIS A 95 -10.19 16.72 -22.18
CA HIS A 95 -9.66 16.30 -23.47
C HIS A 95 -9.83 14.81 -23.68
N TYR A 96 -9.96 14.40 -24.94
CA TYR A 96 -9.98 13.00 -25.31
C TYR A 96 -8.59 12.37 -25.14
N ILE A 97 -8.51 11.28 -24.38
CA ILE A 97 -7.31 10.47 -24.21
C ILE A 97 -7.48 9.21 -25.08
N PRO A 98 -6.64 9.00 -26.11
CA PRO A 98 -6.69 7.80 -26.93
C PRO A 98 -6.47 6.52 -26.10
N SER A 99 -7.19 5.45 -26.43
CA SER A 99 -7.10 4.17 -25.71
C SER A 99 -5.69 3.59 -25.67
N THR A 100 -4.90 3.81 -26.72
CA THR A 100 -3.50 3.39 -26.82
C THR A 100 -2.65 3.93 -25.67
N VAL A 101 -2.92 5.16 -25.20
CA VAL A 101 -2.20 5.76 -24.05
C VAL A 101 -2.45 4.94 -22.79
N ARG A 102 -3.69 4.51 -22.56
CA ARG A 102 -4.03 3.67 -21.40
C ARG A 102 -3.31 2.32 -21.46
N SER A 103 -3.25 1.70 -22.63
CA SER A 103 -2.51 0.43 -22.81
C SER A 103 -1.01 0.59 -22.58
N MET A 104 -0.42 1.73 -22.94
CA MET A 104 0.99 2.03 -22.64
C MET A 104 1.24 2.21 -21.15
N LEU A 105 0.35 2.90 -20.42
CA LEU A 105 0.51 3.13 -18.98
C LEU A 105 0.33 1.86 -18.12
N GLN A 106 -0.34 0.83 -18.64
CA GLN A 106 -0.49 -0.45 -17.95
C GLN A 106 0.76 -1.34 -18.04
N ARG A 107 1.75 -0.94 -18.82
CA ARG A 107 3.00 -1.67 -19.01
C ARG A 107 4.04 -1.20 -17.98
N GLY A 108 4.47 -2.11 -17.12
CA GLY A 108 5.39 -1.83 -16.01
C GLY A 108 6.68 -1.15 -16.47
N GLU A 109 7.21 -1.50 -17.64
CA GLU A 109 8.48 -0.97 -18.15
C GLU A 109 8.51 0.56 -18.33
N PHE A 110 7.36 1.22 -18.49
CA PHE A 110 7.31 2.68 -18.65
C PHE A 110 7.07 3.42 -17.34
N VAL A 111 6.59 2.74 -16.30
CA VAL A 111 6.17 3.38 -15.04
C VAL A 111 7.08 3.06 -13.86
N THR A 112 7.85 1.97 -13.92
CA THR A 112 8.77 1.58 -12.84
C THR A 112 10.18 2.14 -13.00
N ALA A 113 10.54 2.60 -14.21
CA ALA A 113 11.84 3.22 -14.45
C ALA A 113 11.92 4.58 -13.73
N TYR A 114 13.01 4.80 -12.99
CA TYR A 114 13.37 6.12 -12.48
C TYR A 114 14.32 6.83 -13.46
N THR A 115 14.58 8.12 -13.25
CA THR A 115 15.35 8.98 -14.16
C THR A 115 16.60 8.28 -14.71
N SER A 116 16.71 8.22 -16.04
CA SER A 116 17.84 7.66 -16.78
C SER A 116 19.10 8.51 -16.67
#